data_AF-A0A534JC76-F1
#
_entry.id   AF-A0A534JC76-F1
#
_cell.length_a   1.000
_cell.length_b   1.000
_cell.length_c   1.000
_cell.angle_alpha   90.00
_cell.angle_beta   90.00
_cell.angle_gamma   90.00
#
_symmetry.space_group_name_H-M   'P 1'
#
loop_
_entity.id
_entity.type
_entity.pdbx_description
1 polymer ?
#
loop_
_entity_poly.entity_id
_entity_poly.type
_entity_poly.pdbx_seq_one_letter_code
_entity_poly.pdbx_strand_id
1 'polypeptide(L)' 'METISLKLTKEQARRLARAAREEGFPSKSEFVRYALARALEDRLSVETLEEIFESRRQIRQGKTVSLEKLTREG' A
#
# COMPACT_ATOMS: atom_id res chain seq x y z
N MET A 1 -4.55 -4.06 15.87
CA MET A 1 -4.25 -4.72 14.58
C MET A 1 -5.54 -5.20 13.98
N GLU A 2 -5.76 -4.94 12.70
CA GLU A 2 -6.86 -5.51 11.95
C GLU A 2 -6.51 -6.94 11.50
N THR A 3 -7.47 -7.86 11.51
CA THR A 3 -7.25 -9.27 11.15
C THR A 3 -8.04 -9.61 9.89
N ILE A 4 -7.35 -10.17 8.90
CA ILE A 4 -7.98 -10.65 7.66
C ILE A 4 -8.03 -12.19 7.69
N SER A 5 -9.21 -12.75 7.46
CA SER A 5 -9.40 -14.19 7.31
C SER A 5 -9.34 -14.60 5.84
N LEU A 6 -8.35 -15.40 5.47
CA LEU A 6 -8.15 -15.87 4.09
C LEU A 6 -8.66 -17.30 3.93
N LYS A 7 -9.52 -17.52 2.93
CA LYS A 7 -9.89 -18.87 2.50
C LYS A 7 -8.97 -19.31 1.37
N LEU A 8 -8.20 -20.35 1.61
CA LEU A 8 -7.25 -20.91 0.66
C LEU A 8 -7.59 -22.37 0.38
N THR A 9 -7.36 -22.82 -0.85
CA THR A 9 -7.36 -24.26 -1.15
C THR A 9 -6.20 -24.94 -0.44
N LYS A 10 -6.30 -26.26 -0.22
CA LYS A 10 -5.20 -27.04 0.41
C LYS A 10 -3.89 -26.89 -0.36
N GLU A 11 -3.96 -26.80 -1.69
CA GLU A 11 -2.79 -26.62 -2.54
C GLU A 11 -2.18 -25.22 -2.36
N GLN A 12 -2.99 -24.16 -2.36
CA GLN A 12 -2.52 -22.79 -2.11
C GLN A 12 -1.87 -22.66 -0.74
N ALA A 13 -2.46 -23.25 0.30
CA ALA A 13 -1.89 -23.24 1.66
C ALA A 13 -0.54 -23.99 1.74
N ARG A 14 -0.35 -25.05 0.95
CA ARG A 14 0.94 -25.77 0.85
C ARG A 14 1.98 -24.93 0.12
N ARG A 15 1.63 -24.34 -1.02
CA ARG A 15 2.52 -23.45 -1.78
C ARG A 15 2.96 -22.25 -0.94
N LEU A 16 2.04 -21.63 -0.23
CA LEU A 16 2.31 -20.52 0.70
C LEU A 16 3.26 -20.94 1.83
N ALA A 17 3.01 -22.09 2.46
CA ALA A 17 3.88 -22.59 3.52
C ALA A 17 5.29 -22.92 3.04
N ARG A 18 5.41 -23.40 1.79
CA ARG A 18 6.69 -23.69 1.15
C ARG A 18 7.44 -22.38 0.86
N ALA A 19 6.80 -21.42 0.20
CA ALA A 19 7.39 -20.12 -0.10
C ALA A 19 7.85 -19.39 1.16
N ALA A 20 7.02 -19.35 2.21
CA ALA A 20 7.40 -18.74 3.49
C ALA A 20 8.68 -19.36 4.09
N ARG A 21 8.87 -20.68 3.97
CA ARG A 21 10.08 -21.36 4.45
C ARG A 21 11.28 -21.10 3.56
N GLU A 22 11.11 -21.17 2.25
CA GLU A 22 12.17 -20.94 1.26
C GLU A 22 12.72 -19.51 1.36
N GLU A 23 11.86 -18.54 1.65
CA GLU A 23 12.25 -17.15 1.88
C GLU A 23 12.67 -16.84 3.34
N GLY A 24 12.71 -17.85 4.21
CA GLY A 24 13.23 -17.71 5.59
C GLY A 24 12.30 -16.98 6.57
N PHE A 25 11.00 -16.86 6.26
CA PHE A 25 10.06 -16.20 7.16
C PHE A 25 9.72 -17.09 8.39
N PRO A 26 9.59 -16.48 9.58
CA PRO A 26 9.32 -17.22 10.82
C PRO A 26 7.88 -17.75 10.89
N SER A 27 6.94 -17.16 10.13
CA SER A 27 5.55 -17.64 10.08
C SER A 27 4.89 -17.36 8.73
N LYS A 28 3.87 -18.16 8.41
CA LYS A 28 3.03 -17.97 7.22
C LYS A 28 2.35 -16.61 7.21
N SER A 29 1.87 -16.15 8.37
CA SER A 29 1.18 -14.87 8.48
C SER A 29 2.09 -13.68 8.24
N GLU A 30 3.37 -13.78 8.64
CA GLU A 30 4.36 -12.73 8.39
C GLU A 30 4.72 -12.65 6.91
N PHE A 31 4.92 -13.81 6.27
CA PHE A 31 5.10 -13.88 4.83
C PHE A 31 3.91 -13.27 4.06
N VAL A 32 2.67 -13.58 4.46
CA VAL A 32 1.46 -13.00 3.83
C VAL A 32 1.40 -11.49 4.01
N ARG A 33 1.70 -10.98 5.21
CA ARG A 33 1.75 -9.54 5.45
C ARG A 33 2.81 -8.86 4.60
N TYR A 34 4.00 -9.44 4.51
CA TYR A 34 5.08 -8.94 3.65
C TYR A 34 4.66 -8.90 2.18
N ALA A 35 4.12 -10.01 1.66
CA ALA A 35 3.69 -10.10 0.26
C ALA A 35 2.56 -9.10 -0.06
N LEU A 36 1.59 -8.93 0.85
CA LEU A 36 0.54 -7.92 0.71
C LEU A 36 1.10 -6.51 0.74
N ALA A 37 2.01 -6.20 1.67
CA ALA A 37 2.64 -4.89 1.76
C ALA A 37 3.40 -4.55 0.47
N ARG A 38 4.21 -5.49 -0.05
CA ARG A 38 4.94 -5.31 -1.31
C ARG A 38 4.03 -5.12 -2.51
N ALA A 39 2.98 -5.94 -2.63
CA ALA A 39 2.01 -5.82 -3.73
C ALA A 39 1.23 -4.49 -3.69
N LEU A 40 0.99 -3.95 -2.50
CA LEU A 40 0.38 -2.63 -2.31
C LEU A 40 1.39 -1.50 -2.50
N GLU A 41 2.65 -1.67 -2.10
CA GLU A 41 3.70 -0.66 -2.26
C GLU A 41 3.91 -0.30 -3.73
N ASP A 42 3.90 -1.28 -4.64
CA ASP A 42 4.00 -1.00 -6.08
C ASP A 42 2.80 -0.18 -6.59
N ARG A 43 1.57 -0.49 -6.12
CA ARG A 43 0.36 0.26 -6.50
C ARG A 43 0.34 1.67 -5.91
N LEU A 44 0.64 1.77 -4.62
CA LEU A 44 0.76 3.03 -3.91
C LEU A 44 1.89 3.87 -4.51
N SER A 45 2.98 3.28 -5.00
CA SER A 45 4.07 4.04 -5.63
C SER A 45 3.62 4.73 -6.91
N VAL A 46 2.83 4.06 -7.74
CA VAL A 46 2.27 4.65 -8.96
C VAL A 46 1.25 5.72 -8.61
N GLU A 47 0.30 5.42 -7.73
CA GLU A 47 -0.70 6.38 -7.26
C GLU A 47 -0.05 7.61 -6.61
N THR A 48 0.95 7.40 -5.76
CA THR A 48 1.73 8.48 -5.12
C THR A 48 2.48 9.33 -6.16
N LEU A 49 3.07 8.70 -7.19
CA LEU A 49 3.72 9.45 -8.26
C LEU A 49 2.70 10.27 -9.05
N GLU A 50 1.54 9.71 -9.37
CA GLU A 50 0.42 10.41 -10.03
C GLU A 50 -0.08 11.59 -9.18
N GLU A 51 -0.26 11.39 -7.87
CA GLU A 51 -0.62 12.45 -6.91
C GLU A 51 0.42 13.58 -6.87
N ILE A 52 1.71 13.27 -6.90
CA ILE A 52 2.79 14.28 -6.96
C ILE A 52 2.70 15.07 -8.28
N PHE A 53 2.47 14.39 -9.41
CA PHE A 53 2.34 15.04 -10.71
C PHE A 53 1.11 15.97 -10.77
N GLU A 54 -0.04 15.50 -10.30
CA GLU A 54 -1.26 16.32 -10.22
C GLU A 54 -1.08 17.48 -9.25
N SER A 55 -0.48 17.27 -8.08
CA SER A 55 -0.18 18.34 -7.12
C SER A 55 0.68 19.44 -7.76
N ARG A 56 1.77 19.08 -8.46
CA ARG A 56 2.61 20.03 -9.19
C ARG A 56 1.85 20.75 -10.31
N ARG A 57 0.96 20.05 -11.01
CA ARG A 57 0.09 20.62 -12.04
C ARG A 57 -0.88 21.63 -11.46
N GLN A 58 -1.53 21.33 -10.34
CA GLN A 58 -2.44 22.22 -9.63
C GLN A 58 -1.74 23.49 -9.15
N ILE A 59 -0.53 23.37 -8.60
CA ILE A 59 0.30 24.53 -8.21
C ILE A 59 0.57 25.43 -9.42
N ARG A 60 1.04 24.86 -10.55
CA ARG A 60 1.28 25.64 -11.79
C ARG A 60 0.03 26.31 -12.33
N GLN A 61 -1.13 25.70 -12.14
CA GLN A 61 -2.43 26.23 -12.57
C GLN A 61 -3.05 27.20 -11.56
N GLY A 62 -2.41 27.48 -10.43
CA GLY A 62 -2.95 28.35 -9.39
C GLY A 62 -4.20 27.79 -8.70
N LYS A 63 -4.40 26.47 -8.75
CA LYS A 63 -5.57 25.78 -8.16
C LYS A 63 -5.41 25.44 -6.68
N THR A 64 -4.25 25.74 -6.09
CA THR A 64 -3.94 25.49 -4.68
C THR A 64 -4.17 26.74 -3.85
N VAL A 65 -4.70 26.57 -2.64
CA VAL A 65 -4.86 27.65 -1.66
C VAL A 65 -3.79 27.54 -0.57
N SER A 66 -3.35 28.68 -0.02
CA SER A 66 -2.40 28.68 1.10
C SER A 66 -3.09 28.25 2.39
N LEU A 67 -2.33 27.66 3.29
CA LEU A 67 -2.81 27.23 4.61
C LEU A 67 -3.39 28.41 5.41
N GLU A 68 -2.74 29.57 5.35
CA GLU A 68 -3.20 30.81 6.01
C GLU A 68 -4.56 31.31 5.49
N LYS A 69 -4.87 31.05 4.22
CA LYS A 69 -6.16 31.41 3.64
C LYS A 69 -7.25 30.45 4.08
N LEU A 70 -6.94 29.15 4.09
CA LEU A 70 -7.83 28.09 4.58
C LEU A 70 -8.24 28.30 6.05
N THR A 71 -7.30 28.70 6.92
CA THR A 71 -7.57 28.86 8.35
C THR A 71 -8.30 30.16 8.72
N ARG A 72 -8.42 31.13 7.80
CA ARG A 72 -9.23 32.35 8.01
C ARG A 72 -10.67 32.21 7.52
N GLU A 73 -10.95 31.25 6.65
CA GLU A 73 -12.25 31.04 6.02
C GLU A 73 -13.06 29.89 6.67
N GLY A 74 -12.52 29.22 7.69
CA GLY A 74 -13.20 28.17 8.48
C GLY A 74 -13.40 28.59 9.94
#